data_AF-A0AAD2GBE4-F1
#
_entry.id   AF-A0AAD2GBE4-F1
#
_cell.length_a   1.000
_cell.length_b   1.000
_cell.length_c   1.000
_cell.angle_alpha   90.00
_cell.angle_beta   90.00
_cell.angle_gamma   90.00
#
_symmetry.space_group_name_H-M   'P 1'
#
loop_
_entity.id
_entity.type
_entity.pdbx_description
1 polymer ?
#
loop_
_entity_poly.entity_id
_entity_poly.type
_entity_poly.pdbx_seq_one_letter_code
_entity_poly.pdbx_strand_id
1 'polypeptide(L)'
;MCISAEHQFVAKRRRDRASMAASSKAGSGPEQVLVSAKKDELLEACLRYDWDQVNHLCRTFSSVLIRKKDSEHTDLVRQQLIYQDAWGNTALHAACHYDPPCVILKQILKLAKATGVCHSLCTLPNANGAIPLVVCCTTGGASLTCLLLLLEEVDSKEQLCDSEGNSAIDGLLKRYLMLRKLPKFAKQMKPLQEINSVHSAGNSNSSVMIEMDDLTVAGFDKCWTKMELIMKAAWVLDFQSLEDWSPLHGAANMASQIPPELSELLVRCHANMVSTLVGGALPLHLAIGQRANGSTHHQDSCTASFVQHLIHADSSTVSHVNPKTGQLPLMRAIEAGFSWQCTADTATNDGILKQLWAAYPEALEEQDSQSGLYPALLAATTTTTTTKSDDNHADQVENIFSMLRLNPSIVAGG
;
A
#
# COMPACT_ATOMS: atom_id res chain seq x y z
N MET A 1 -3.04 -32.39 1.66
CA MET A 1 -3.15 -33.30 0.50
C MET A 1 -3.49 -32.59 -0.83
N CYS A 2 -3.48 -31.26 -0.93
CA CYS A 2 -3.82 -30.55 -2.19
C CYS A 2 -2.65 -30.31 -3.18
N ILE A 3 -1.39 -30.57 -2.79
CA ILE A 3 -0.20 -30.32 -3.65
C ILE A 3 -0.10 -31.33 -4.82
N SER A 4 -0.77 -32.48 -4.73
CA SER A 4 -0.70 -33.53 -5.75
C SER A 4 -1.51 -33.21 -7.02
N ALA A 5 -2.53 -32.35 -6.94
CA ALA A 5 -3.38 -32.01 -8.08
C ALA A 5 -2.71 -30.99 -9.02
N GLU A 6 -1.98 -30.01 -8.47
CA GLU A 6 -1.22 -29.03 -9.25
C GLU A 6 -0.11 -29.67 -10.08
N HIS A 7 0.66 -30.59 -9.50
CA HIS A 7 1.76 -31.25 -10.23
C HIS A 7 1.27 -32.14 -11.38
N GLN A 8 0.14 -32.83 -11.21
CA GLN A 8 -0.45 -33.65 -12.28
C GLN A 8 -1.05 -32.80 -13.41
N PHE A 9 -1.57 -31.61 -13.07
CA PHE A 9 -2.10 -30.66 -14.04
C PHE A 9 -1.00 -30.02 -14.90
N VAL A 10 0.13 -29.65 -14.29
CA VAL A 10 1.31 -29.10 -14.99
C VAL A 10 1.94 -30.14 -15.94
N ALA A 11 2.02 -31.40 -15.53
CA ALA A 11 2.60 -32.47 -16.36
C ALA A 11 1.74 -32.85 -17.57
N LYS A 12 0.40 -32.77 -17.44
CA LYS A 12 -0.53 -33.03 -18.54
C LYS A 12 -0.48 -31.92 -19.59
N ARG A 13 -0.43 -30.64 -19.17
CA ARG A 13 -0.36 -29.49 -20.09
C ARG A 13 0.93 -29.41 -20.91
N ARG A 14 2.07 -29.91 -20.39
CA ARG A 14 3.32 -30.02 -21.18
C ARG A 14 3.19 -30.95 -22.39
N ARG A 15 2.34 -31.98 -22.31
CA ARG A 15 2.06 -32.88 -23.46
C ARG A 15 1.16 -32.21 -24.49
N ASP A 16 0.15 -31.47 -24.05
CA ASP A 16 -0.78 -30.79 -24.97
C ASP A 16 -0.07 -29.65 -25.74
N ARG A 17 0.92 -28.98 -25.12
CA ARG A 17 1.79 -27.97 -25.77
C ARG A 17 2.61 -28.52 -26.94
N ALA A 18 3.12 -29.75 -26.84
CA ALA A 18 3.88 -30.37 -27.94
C ALA A 18 3.00 -30.65 -29.17
N SER A 19 1.70 -30.86 -28.95
CA SER A 19 0.72 -31.10 -30.03
C SER A 19 0.33 -29.83 -30.79
N MET A 20 0.27 -28.67 -30.13
CA MET A 20 -0.16 -27.42 -30.79
C MET A 20 0.96 -26.71 -31.55
N ALA A 21 2.22 -26.82 -31.10
CA ALA A 21 3.37 -26.24 -31.78
C ALA A 21 3.62 -26.79 -33.20
N ALA A 22 3.03 -27.94 -33.55
CA ALA A 22 3.17 -28.54 -34.87
C ALA A 22 2.29 -27.90 -35.96
N SER A 23 1.32 -27.03 -35.61
CA SER A 23 0.26 -26.59 -36.56
C SER A 23 0.39 -25.16 -37.09
N SER A 24 1.41 -24.35 -36.73
CA SER A 24 1.45 -22.91 -37.05
C SER A 24 2.44 -22.47 -38.16
N LYS A 25 2.70 -23.31 -39.17
CA LYS A 25 3.54 -22.94 -40.33
C LYS A 25 2.69 -22.48 -41.53
N ALA A 26 2.03 -21.33 -41.41
CA ALA A 26 1.53 -20.57 -42.56
C ALA A 26 1.54 -19.07 -42.21
N GLY A 27 2.29 -18.26 -42.96
CA GLY A 27 2.66 -16.88 -42.62
C GLY A 27 1.54 -15.85 -42.78
N SER A 28 0.61 -15.78 -41.86
CA SER A 28 -0.24 -14.61 -41.68
C SER A 28 0.59 -13.45 -41.11
N GLY A 29 0.57 -12.29 -41.77
CA GLY A 29 1.23 -11.09 -41.25
C GLY A 29 0.66 -10.66 -39.89
N PRO A 30 1.42 -9.90 -39.08
CA PRO A 30 0.99 -9.48 -37.72
C PRO A 30 -0.34 -8.72 -37.71
N GLU A 31 -0.74 -8.15 -38.84
CA GLU A 31 -2.02 -7.44 -39.02
C GLU A 31 -3.24 -8.37 -39.01
N GLN A 32 -3.14 -9.52 -39.69
CA GLN A 32 -4.23 -10.51 -39.69
C GLN A 32 -4.41 -11.13 -38.30
N VAL A 33 -3.34 -11.22 -37.52
CA VAL A 33 -3.38 -11.68 -36.13
C VAL A 33 -4.17 -10.70 -35.26
N LEU A 34 -3.96 -9.39 -35.39
CA LEU A 34 -4.72 -8.43 -34.58
C LEU A 34 -6.22 -8.39 -34.92
N VAL A 35 -6.57 -8.41 -36.22
CA VAL A 35 -7.97 -8.36 -36.66
C VAL A 35 -8.75 -9.61 -36.22
N SER A 36 -8.07 -10.73 -36.03
CA SER A 36 -8.67 -11.99 -35.56
C SER A 36 -8.56 -12.22 -34.05
N ALA A 37 -7.78 -11.40 -33.34
CA ALA A 37 -7.57 -11.55 -31.91
C ALA A 37 -8.87 -11.31 -31.15
N LYS A 38 -9.21 -12.22 -30.23
CA LYS A 38 -10.35 -12.03 -29.33
C LYS A 38 -10.00 -10.98 -28.29
N LYS A 39 -10.96 -10.16 -27.86
CA LYS A 39 -10.75 -9.03 -26.94
C LYS A 39 -10.09 -9.38 -25.59
N ASP A 40 -10.15 -10.64 -25.21
CA ASP A 40 -9.69 -11.21 -23.94
C ASP A 40 -8.41 -12.05 -24.07
N GLU A 41 -7.81 -12.14 -25.26
CA GLU A 41 -6.75 -13.10 -25.56
C GLU A 41 -5.50 -12.90 -24.69
N LEU A 42 -5.13 -11.65 -24.42
CA LEU A 42 -4.00 -11.33 -23.53
C LEU A 42 -4.27 -11.78 -22.09
N LEU A 43 -5.48 -11.51 -21.58
CA LEU A 43 -5.89 -11.92 -20.23
C LEU A 43 -5.96 -13.44 -20.11
N GLU A 44 -6.57 -14.13 -21.06
CA GLU A 44 -6.63 -15.59 -21.12
C GLU A 44 -5.25 -16.23 -21.13
N ALA A 45 -4.29 -15.65 -21.86
CA ALA A 45 -2.91 -16.13 -21.85
C ALA A 45 -2.25 -15.97 -20.46
N CYS A 46 -2.46 -14.83 -19.78
CA CYS A 46 -2.00 -14.64 -18.40
C CYS A 46 -2.66 -15.63 -17.43
N LEU A 47 -3.99 -15.82 -17.51
CA LEU A 47 -4.74 -16.77 -16.66
C LEU A 47 -4.30 -18.23 -16.86
N ARG A 48 -3.79 -18.56 -18.04
CA ARG A 48 -3.24 -19.88 -18.36
C ARG A 48 -1.75 -20.02 -18.03
N TYR A 49 -1.11 -18.99 -17.50
CA TYR A 49 0.33 -18.93 -17.24
C TYR A 49 1.15 -19.15 -18.52
N ASP A 50 0.59 -18.81 -19.68
CA ASP A 50 1.26 -19.00 -20.97
C ASP A 50 2.13 -17.78 -21.30
N TRP A 51 3.22 -17.63 -20.55
CA TRP A 51 4.11 -16.46 -20.66
C TRP A 51 4.76 -16.33 -22.04
N ASP A 52 4.92 -17.45 -22.76
CA ASP A 52 5.40 -17.45 -24.15
C ASP A 52 4.37 -16.79 -25.07
N GLN A 53 3.08 -17.16 -24.94
CA GLN A 53 1.98 -16.54 -25.67
C GLN A 53 1.81 -15.07 -25.29
N VAL A 54 1.86 -14.72 -24.00
CA VAL A 54 1.78 -13.31 -23.54
C VAL A 54 2.88 -12.49 -24.19
N ASN A 55 4.13 -12.97 -24.16
CA ASN A 55 5.26 -12.30 -24.80
C ASN A 55 5.08 -12.19 -26.32
N HIS A 56 4.57 -13.24 -26.98
CA HIS A 56 4.26 -13.20 -28.41
C HIS A 56 3.22 -12.11 -28.73
N LEU A 57 2.10 -12.08 -27.99
CA LEU A 57 1.04 -11.09 -28.13
C LEU A 57 1.58 -9.67 -27.91
N CYS A 58 2.32 -9.42 -26.83
CA CYS A 58 2.90 -8.11 -26.57
C CYS A 58 3.84 -7.63 -27.68
N ARG A 59 4.64 -8.53 -28.27
CA ARG A 59 5.53 -8.21 -29.41
C ARG A 59 4.74 -7.93 -30.68
N THR A 60 3.70 -8.71 -30.95
CA THR A 60 2.81 -8.50 -32.09
C THR A 60 2.12 -7.15 -31.98
N PHE A 61 1.50 -6.86 -30.83
CA PHE A 61 0.85 -5.58 -30.57
C PHE A 61 1.83 -4.39 -30.68
N SER A 62 3.02 -4.51 -30.08
CA SER A 62 4.07 -3.49 -30.22
C SER A 62 4.46 -3.24 -31.68
N SER A 63 4.61 -4.31 -32.47
CA SER A 63 4.97 -4.21 -33.89
C SER A 63 3.89 -3.52 -34.71
N VAL A 64 2.61 -3.77 -34.39
CA VAL A 64 1.48 -3.09 -35.03
C VAL A 64 1.50 -1.59 -34.69
N LEU A 65 1.62 -1.22 -33.42
CA LEU A 65 1.64 0.19 -32.99
C LEU A 65 2.79 0.99 -33.63
N ILE A 66 3.95 0.35 -33.87
CA ILE A 66 5.08 0.99 -34.55
C ILE A 66 4.79 1.21 -36.04
N ARG A 67 4.19 0.21 -36.71
CA ARG A 67 3.93 0.26 -38.17
C ARG A 67 2.74 1.15 -38.52
N LYS A 68 1.70 1.14 -37.69
CA LYS A 68 0.44 1.85 -37.90
C LYS A 68 0.12 2.65 -36.66
N LYS A 69 0.32 3.97 -36.74
CA LYS A 69 -0.13 4.92 -35.72
C LYS A 69 -1.58 5.35 -35.93
N ASP A 70 -2.42 4.48 -36.47
CA ASP A 70 -3.83 4.79 -36.57
C ASP A 70 -4.53 4.58 -35.22
N SER A 71 -5.65 5.29 -35.04
CA SER A 71 -6.41 5.25 -33.79
C SER A 71 -7.05 3.88 -33.55
N GLU A 72 -7.46 3.19 -34.61
CA GLU A 72 -8.18 1.92 -34.52
C GLU A 72 -7.34 0.80 -33.92
N HIS A 73 -6.11 0.59 -34.40
CA HIS A 73 -5.23 -0.45 -33.85
C HIS A 73 -4.80 -0.10 -32.42
N THR A 74 -4.60 1.19 -32.13
CA THR A 74 -4.30 1.66 -30.78
C THR A 74 -5.45 1.35 -29.82
N ASP A 75 -6.70 1.57 -30.23
CA ASP A 75 -7.89 1.29 -29.43
C ASP A 75 -8.12 -0.21 -29.23
N LEU A 76 -7.82 -1.06 -30.23
CA LEU A 76 -7.87 -2.52 -30.08
C LEU A 76 -6.87 -3.02 -29.03
N VAL A 77 -5.62 -2.55 -29.09
CA VAL A 77 -4.61 -2.91 -28.09
C VAL A 77 -4.98 -2.39 -26.71
N ARG A 78 -5.53 -1.17 -26.64
CA ARG A 78 -6.06 -0.62 -25.39
C ARG A 78 -7.15 -1.52 -24.81
N GLN A 79 -8.10 -1.98 -25.63
CA GLN A 79 -9.16 -2.88 -25.20
C GLN A 79 -8.60 -4.19 -24.62
N GLN A 80 -7.55 -4.78 -25.22
CA GLN A 80 -6.90 -5.98 -24.68
C GLN A 80 -6.31 -5.76 -23.27
N LEU A 81 -5.71 -4.60 -23.04
CA LEU A 81 -5.05 -4.28 -21.77
C LEU A 81 -6.04 -4.04 -20.64
N ILE A 82 -7.13 -3.30 -20.92
CA ILE A 82 -8.13 -2.92 -19.91
C ILE A 82 -9.29 -3.93 -19.82
N TYR A 83 -9.30 -4.98 -20.64
CA TYR A 83 -10.31 -6.03 -20.55
C TYR A 83 -10.25 -6.69 -19.18
N GLN A 84 -11.41 -6.82 -18.53
CA GLN A 84 -11.57 -7.42 -17.21
C GLN A 84 -12.37 -8.71 -17.30
N ASP A 85 -11.98 -9.72 -16.52
CA ASP A 85 -12.79 -10.92 -16.33
C ASP A 85 -14.00 -10.67 -15.40
N ALA A 86 -14.74 -11.73 -15.06
CA ALA A 86 -15.89 -11.68 -14.16
C ALA A 86 -15.58 -11.21 -12.73
N TRP A 87 -14.29 -11.19 -12.35
CA TRP A 87 -13.80 -10.71 -11.04
C TRP A 87 -13.13 -9.34 -11.15
N GLY A 88 -13.23 -8.66 -12.30
CA GLY A 88 -12.60 -7.37 -12.52
C GLY A 88 -11.09 -7.43 -12.76
N ASN A 89 -10.49 -8.61 -12.92
CA ASN A 89 -9.05 -8.71 -13.12
C ASN A 89 -8.68 -8.43 -14.57
N THR A 90 -7.72 -7.53 -14.77
CA THR A 90 -7.06 -7.34 -16.07
C THR A 90 -5.91 -8.32 -16.27
N ALA A 91 -5.33 -8.32 -17.48
CA ALA A 91 -4.13 -9.11 -17.77
C ALA A 91 -2.97 -8.79 -16.80
N LEU A 92 -2.87 -7.54 -16.31
CA LEU A 92 -1.85 -7.13 -15.34
C LEU A 92 -2.14 -7.69 -13.94
N HIS A 93 -3.41 -7.73 -13.50
CA HIS A 93 -3.80 -8.40 -12.25
C HIS A 93 -3.45 -9.89 -12.29
N ALA A 94 -3.86 -10.58 -13.35
CA ALA A 94 -3.59 -12.00 -13.54
C ALA A 94 -2.08 -12.28 -13.59
N ALA A 95 -1.32 -11.45 -14.31
CA ALA A 95 0.13 -11.50 -14.30
C ALA A 95 0.67 -11.37 -12.85
N CYS A 96 0.32 -10.30 -12.14
CA CYS A 96 0.77 -10.08 -10.75
C CYS A 96 0.42 -11.22 -9.79
N HIS A 97 -0.75 -11.86 -9.97
CA HIS A 97 -1.18 -12.99 -9.16
C HIS A 97 -0.28 -14.22 -9.33
N TYR A 98 0.19 -14.44 -10.56
CA TYR A 98 0.85 -15.68 -10.97
C TYR A 98 2.38 -15.59 -11.09
N ASP A 99 2.96 -14.50 -10.59
CA ASP A 99 4.41 -14.27 -10.50
C ASP A 99 5.16 -14.59 -11.79
N PRO A 100 4.94 -13.81 -12.85
CA PRO A 100 5.48 -14.12 -14.14
C PRO A 100 6.95 -13.67 -14.18
N PRO A 101 7.74 -14.16 -15.15
CA PRO A 101 9.06 -13.60 -15.40
C PRO A 101 8.97 -12.07 -15.56
N CYS A 102 9.87 -11.32 -14.93
CA CYS A 102 9.86 -9.85 -14.93
C CYS A 102 9.76 -9.25 -16.35
N VAL A 103 10.35 -9.90 -17.35
CA VAL A 103 10.24 -9.50 -18.76
C VAL A 103 8.78 -9.39 -19.24
N ILE A 104 7.88 -10.23 -18.74
CA ILE A 104 6.45 -10.21 -19.10
C ILE A 104 5.79 -8.93 -18.57
N LEU A 105 5.97 -8.60 -17.28
CA LEU A 105 5.44 -7.34 -16.72
C LEU A 105 5.97 -6.14 -17.50
N LYS A 106 7.28 -6.11 -17.78
CA LYS A 106 7.91 -5.03 -18.57
C LYS A 106 7.27 -4.88 -19.94
N GLN A 107 6.95 -5.98 -20.62
CA GLN A 107 6.29 -5.93 -21.94
C GLN A 107 4.85 -5.42 -21.83
N ILE A 108 4.07 -5.88 -20.84
CA ILE A 108 2.70 -5.42 -20.61
C ILE A 108 2.69 -3.91 -20.31
N LEU A 109 3.54 -3.45 -19.38
CA LEU A 109 3.64 -2.03 -19.01
C LEU A 109 4.15 -1.16 -20.17
N LYS A 110 5.16 -1.63 -20.92
CA LYS A 110 5.63 -0.94 -22.13
C LYS A 110 4.51 -0.77 -23.16
N LEU A 111 3.69 -1.80 -23.35
CA LEU A 111 2.54 -1.73 -24.24
C LEU A 111 1.50 -0.74 -23.73
N ALA A 112 1.20 -0.77 -22.42
CA ALA A 112 0.28 0.16 -21.79
C ALA A 112 0.74 1.63 -21.93
N LYS A 113 2.05 1.90 -21.75
CA LYS A 113 2.66 3.22 -22.02
C LYS A 113 2.47 3.64 -23.47
N ALA A 114 2.72 2.75 -24.43
CA ALA A 114 2.57 3.05 -25.85
C ALA A 114 1.12 3.39 -26.24
N THR A 115 0.13 2.89 -25.50
CA THR A 115 -1.31 3.16 -25.73
C THR A 115 -1.90 4.26 -24.84
N GLY A 116 -1.10 4.85 -23.95
CA GLY A 116 -1.52 5.91 -23.04
C GLY A 116 -2.43 5.46 -21.89
N VAL A 117 -2.45 4.17 -21.52
CA VAL A 117 -3.28 3.65 -20.41
C VAL A 117 -2.46 3.03 -19.29
N CYS A 118 -1.15 3.27 -19.21
CA CYS A 118 -0.29 2.66 -18.20
C CYS A 118 -0.74 2.99 -16.78
N HIS A 119 -0.91 4.28 -16.47
CA HIS A 119 -1.37 4.72 -15.15
C HIS A 119 -2.73 4.09 -14.81
N SER A 120 -3.72 4.24 -15.70
CA SER A 120 -5.05 3.65 -15.50
C SER A 120 -5.00 2.13 -15.32
N LEU A 121 -4.14 1.41 -16.03
CA LEU A 121 -4.00 -0.04 -15.89
C LEU A 121 -3.41 -0.44 -14.53
N CYS A 122 -2.45 0.35 -14.02
CA CYS A 122 -1.80 0.13 -12.73
C CYS A 122 -2.67 0.54 -11.53
N THR A 123 -3.68 1.38 -11.73
CA THR A 123 -4.60 1.85 -10.69
C THR A 123 -6.03 1.34 -10.84
N LEU A 124 -6.35 0.58 -11.90
CA LEU A 124 -7.69 0.01 -12.10
C LEU A 124 -7.96 -1.04 -11.02
N PRO A 125 -8.94 -0.85 -10.13
CA PRO A 125 -9.28 -1.86 -9.14
C PRO A 125 -10.03 -3.03 -9.78
N ASN A 126 -9.82 -4.24 -9.25
CA ASN A 126 -10.69 -5.38 -9.53
C ASN A 126 -12.00 -5.32 -8.73
N ALA A 127 -12.83 -6.37 -8.80
CA ALA A 127 -14.13 -6.40 -8.12
C ALA A 127 -14.05 -6.29 -6.58
N ASN A 128 -12.89 -6.61 -6.00
CA ASN A 128 -12.62 -6.46 -4.57
C ASN A 128 -11.90 -5.14 -4.25
N GLY A 129 -11.83 -4.19 -5.18
CA GLY A 129 -11.10 -2.94 -4.96
C GLY A 129 -9.57 -3.08 -5.03
N ALA A 130 -9.01 -4.27 -5.26
CA ALA A 130 -7.57 -4.48 -5.25
C ALA A 130 -6.96 -4.09 -6.61
N ILE A 131 -5.99 -3.19 -6.59
CA ILE A 131 -5.15 -2.85 -7.76
C ILE A 131 -4.06 -3.91 -7.99
N PRO A 132 -3.39 -3.95 -9.16
CA PRO A 132 -2.36 -4.93 -9.45
C PRO A 132 -1.23 -5.01 -8.42
N LEU A 133 -0.81 -3.87 -7.84
CA LEU A 133 0.21 -3.83 -6.78
C LEU A 133 -0.22 -4.59 -5.52
N VAL A 134 -1.48 -4.44 -5.08
CA VAL A 134 -2.05 -5.16 -3.94
C VAL A 134 -2.15 -6.66 -4.25
N VAL A 135 -2.60 -7.02 -5.45
CA VAL A 135 -2.62 -8.43 -5.91
C VAL A 135 -1.22 -9.05 -5.93
N CYS A 136 -0.22 -8.31 -6.40
CA CYS A 136 1.17 -8.74 -6.43
C CYS A 136 1.67 -9.07 -5.01
N CYS A 137 1.37 -8.19 -4.05
CA CYS A 137 1.83 -8.32 -2.66
C CYS A 137 1.12 -9.43 -1.88
N THR A 138 -0.19 -9.60 -2.07
CA THR A 138 -1.02 -10.59 -1.36
C THR A 138 -0.76 -12.03 -1.79
N THR A 139 -0.44 -12.25 -3.07
CA THR A 139 -0.20 -13.60 -3.62
C THR A 139 1.19 -14.15 -3.29
N GLY A 140 2.11 -13.28 -2.83
CA GLY A 140 3.41 -13.66 -2.29
C GLY A 140 4.47 -14.01 -3.34
N GLY A 141 4.12 -13.88 -4.63
CA GLY A 141 5.03 -14.07 -5.75
C GLY A 141 5.92 -12.86 -6.02
N ALA A 142 5.38 -11.64 -5.86
CA ALA A 142 6.02 -10.37 -6.24
C ALA A 142 7.56 -10.35 -6.14
N SER A 143 8.28 -10.58 -7.24
CA SER A 143 9.71 -10.28 -7.25
C SER A 143 9.93 -8.79 -6.95
N LEU A 144 11.09 -8.44 -6.36
CA LEU A 144 11.41 -7.04 -6.06
C LEU A 144 11.33 -6.16 -7.32
N THR A 145 11.75 -6.71 -8.46
CA THR A 145 11.66 -6.03 -9.75
C THR A 145 10.23 -5.80 -10.20
N CYS A 146 9.30 -6.74 -9.97
CA CYS A 146 7.89 -6.53 -10.26
C CYS A 146 7.31 -5.37 -9.43
N LEU A 147 7.66 -5.29 -8.14
CA LEU A 147 7.22 -4.18 -7.28
C LEU A 147 7.78 -2.84 -7.75
N LEU A 148 9.08 -2.76 -8.09
CA LEU A 148 9.69 -1.53 -8.62
C LEU A 148 8.95 -1.04 -9.87
N LEU A 149 8.68 -1.94 -10.81
CA LEU A 149 7.98 -1.60 -12.06
C LEU A 149 6.55 -1.10 -11.82
N LEU A 150 5.85 -1.62 -10.82
CA LEU A 150 4.50 -1.16 -10.49
C LEU A 150 4.54 0.17 -9.74
N LEU A 151 5.46 0.32 -8.79
CA LEU A 151 5.65 1.55 -8.00
C LEU A 151 6.11 2.74 -8.86
N GLU A 152 6.82 2.49 -9.97
CA GLU A 152 7.15 3.53 -10.96
C GLU A 152 5.92 4.16 -11.63
N GLU A 153 4.78 3.46 -11.65
CA GLU A 153 3.57 3.89 -12.39
C GLU A 153 2.40 4.30 -11.49
N VAL A 154 2.44 3.91 -10.22
CA VAL A 154 1.41 4.25 -9.23
C VAL A 154 1.80 5.57 -8.57
N ASP A 155 1.21 6.66 -9.06
CA ASP A 155 1.52 8.03 -8.67
C ASP A 155 0.78 8.48 -7.39
N SER A 156 -0.06 7.62 -6.81
CA SER A 156 -1.05 8.03 -5.83
C SER A 156 -0.87 7.42 -4.44
N LYS A 157 -0.91 8.29 -3.42
CA LYS A 157 -1.31 7.94 -2.04
C LYS A 157 -2.66 7.23 -1.96
N GLU A 158 -3.48 7.49 -2.96
CA GLU A 158 -4.86 7.03 -3.03
C GLU A 158 -4.88 5.54 -3.37
N GLN A 159 -5.30 4.77 -2.37
CA GLN A 159 -5.81 3.39 -2.48
C GLN A 159 -4.79 2.32 -2.86
N LEU A 160 -3.72 2.23 -2.05
CA LEU A 160 -2.97 0.97 -1.89
C LEU A 160 -3.74 -0.10 -1.09
N CYS A 161 -5.04 0.09 -0.88
CA CYS A 161 -5.91 -0.79 -0.11
C CYS A 161 -7.03 -1.35 -1.00
N ASP A 162 -7.42 -2.58 -0.76
CA ASP A 162 -8.63 -3.16 -1.35
C ASP A 162 -9.92 -2.66 -0.66
N SER A 163 -11.08 -3.15 -1.08
CA SER A 163 -12.38 -2.78 -0.51
C SER A 163 -12.56 -3.17 0.95
N GLU A 164 -11.77 -4.14 1.44
CA GLU A 164 -11.76 -4.55 2.85
C GLU A 164 -10.78 -3.71 3.68
N GLY A 165 -10.05 -2.79 3.05
CA GLY A 165 -9.01 -1.98 3.69
C GLY A 165 -7.65 -2.66 3.75
N ASN A 166 -7.46 -3.83 3.14
CA ASN A 166 -6.18 -4.52 3.17
C ASN A 166 -5.17 -3.84 2.26
N SER A 167 -4.07 -3.37 2.85
CA SER A 167 -2.99 -2.73 2.11
C SER A 167 -2.06 -3.72 1.39
N ALA A 168 -1.22 -3.22 0.48
CA ALA A 168 -0.11 -3.99 -0.08
C ALA A 168 0.85 -4.51 1.03
N ILE A 169 1.09 -3.70 2.06
CA ILE A 169 1.93 -4.07 3.22
C ILE A 169 1.25 -5.19 4.02
N ASP A 170 -0.07 -5.14 4.19
CA ASP A 170 -0.85 -6.17 4.88
C ASP A 170 -0.76 -7.49 4.13
N GLY A 171 -0.84 -7.46 2.80
CA GLY A 171 -0.67 -8.63 1.96
C GLY A 171 0.67 -9.32 2.18
N LEU A 172 1.77 -8.56 2.20
CA LEU A 172 3.10 -9.07 2.49
C LEU A 172 3.19 -9.65 3.91
N LEU A 173 2.63 -8.96 4.90
CA LEU A 173 2.65 -9.39 6.30
C LEU A 173 1.85 -10.67 6.52
N LYS A 174 0.60 -10.72 6.03
CA LYS A 174 -0.27 -11.91 6.09
C LYS A 174 0.41 -13.10 5.44
N ARG A 175 1.09 -12.90 4.31
CA ARG A 175 1.88 -13.94 3.65
C ARG A 175 3.03 -14.42 4.52
N TYR A 176 3.81 -13.51 5.11
CA TYR A 176 4.89 -13.86 6.03
C TYR A 176 4.37 -14.74 7.19
N LEU A 177 3.28 -14.30 7.83
CA LEU A 177 2.64 -15.02 8.93
C LEU A 177 2.10 -16.39 8.49
N MET A 178 1.53 -16.50 7.28
CA MET A 178 1.05 -17.75 6.72
C MET A 178 2.20 -18.73 6.43
N LEU A 179 3.28 -18.27 5.80
CA LEU A 179 4.43 -19.11 5.49
C LEU A 179 5.08 -19.66 6.77
N ARG A 180 5.15 -18.85 7.84
CA ARG A 180 5.64 -19.28 9.15
C ARG A 180 4.87 -20.47 9.73
N LYS A 181 3.55 -20.57 9.45
CA LYS A 181 2.71 -21.69 9.91
C LYS A 181 3.00 -23.00 9.16
N LEU A 182 3.69 -22.96 8.01
CA LEU A 182 4.04 -24.16 7.25
C LEU A 182 5.27 -24.85 7.86
N PRO A 183 5.24 -26.18 8.08
CA PRO A 183 6.34 -26.91 8.73
C PRO A 183 7.71 -26.73 8.08
N LYS A 184 7.75 -26.54 6.75
CA LYS A 184 8.97 -26.31 5.98
C LYS A 184 9.68 -25.00 6.37
N PHE A 185 8.93 -23.96 6.73
CA PHE A 185 9.47 -22.62 6.98
C PHE A 185 9.46 -22.24 8.47
N ALA A 186 8.71 -22.96 9.31
CA ALA A 186 8.57 -22.67 10.74
C ALA A 186 9.91 -22.55 11.49
N LYS A 187 10.94 -23.31 11.07
CA LYS A 187 12.29 -23.24 11.67
C LYS A 187 13.16 -22.09 11.15
N GLN A 188 12.83 -21.55 9.98
CA GLN A 188 13.62 -20.51 9.29
C GLN A 188 13.06 -19.11 9.56
N MET A 189 11.74 -18.99 9.75
CA MET A 189 11.05 -17.72 9.92
C MET A 189 10.74 -17.45 11.39
N LYS A 190 11.23 -16.32 11.91
CA LYS A 190 11.03 -15.93 13.31
C LYS A 190 9.63 -15.36 13.54
N PRO A 191 9.02 -15.55 14.72
CA PRO A 191 7.91 -14.71 15.17
C PRO A 191 8.28 -13.23 15.11
N LEU A 192 7.30 -12.34 14.83
CA LEU A 192 7.57 -10.90 14.73
C LEU A 192 8.13 -10.34 16.05
N GLN A 193 7.63 -10.88 17.16
CA GLN A 193 8.06 -10.55 18.53
C GLN A 193 9.53 -10.89 18.79
N GLU A 194 10.09 -11.87 18.08
CA GLU A 194 11.49 -12.30 18.23
C GLU A 194 12.47 -11.53 17.32
N ILE A 195 11.96 -10.68 16.42
CA ILE A 195 12.78 -9.85 15.55
C ILE A 195 13.14 -8.58 16.33
N ASN A 196 14.39 -8.43 16.74
CA ASN A 196 14.84 -7.28 17.55
C ASN A 196 15.52 -6.18 16.76
N SER A 197 15.94 -6.46 15.54
CA SER A 197 16.59 -5.52 14.65
C SER A 197 16.15 -5.80 13.24
N VAL A 198 15.92 -4.74 12.48
CA VAL A 198 15.67 -4.84 11.06
C VAL A 198 16.72 -4.00 10.35
N HIS A 199 17.47 -4.66 9.46
CA HIS A 199 18.51 -3.98 8.70
C HIS A 199 17.85 -3.32 7.51
N SER A 200 17.89 -1.99 7.43
CA SER A 200 17.55 -1.29 6.20
C SER A 200 18.44 -1.81 5.09
N ALA A 201 17.85 -2.12 3.94
CA ALA A 201 18.65 -2.27 2.73
C ALA A 201 19.32 -0.91 2.51
N GLY A 202 20.60 -0.82 2.87
CA GLY A 202 21.29 0.44 3.11
C GLY A 202 21.13 1.43 1.96
N ASN A 203 21.33 2.72 2.26
CA ASN A 203 21.27 3.82 1.28
C ASN A 203 22.41 3.78 0.23
N SER A 204 23.03 2.61 0.06
CA SER A 204 23.97 2.35 -1.00
C SER A 204 23.24 2.53 -2.33
N ASN A 205 23.43 3.71 -2.93
CA ASN A 205 23.26 4.02 -4.34
C ASN A 205 24.01 3.05 -5.28
N SER A 206 24.56 1.95 -4.76
CA SER A 206 24.97 0.82 -5.56
C SER A 206 23.71 0.27 -6.21
N SER A 207 23.52 0.66 -7.47
CA SER A 207 22.78 -0.04 -8.52
C SER A 207 23.33 -1.46 -8.65
N VAL A 208 23.19 -2.26 -7.60
CA VAL A 208 23.39 -3.69 -7.64
C VAL A 208 22.09 -4.19 -8.23
N MET A 209 22.15 -4.57 -9.49
CA MET A 209 21.19 -5.48 -10.08
C MET A 209 21.09 -6.69 -9.15
N ILE A 210 20.07 -6.71 -8.30
CA ILE A 210 19.72 -7.85 -7.47
C ILE A 210 19.09 -8.89 -8.41
N GLU A 211 19.92 -9.55 -9.21
CA GLU A 211 19.68 -10.93 -9.64
C GLU A 211 20.14 -11.83 -8.49
N MET A 212 19.50 -11.70 -7.31
CA MET A 212 19.67 -12.70 -6.25
C MET A 212 18.69 -13.83 -6.54
N ASP A 213 19.26 -14.99 -6.87
CA ASP A 213 18.55 -16.25 -7.05
C ASP A 213 17.56 -16.50 -5.91
N ASP A 214 16.32 -16.79 -6.30
CA ASP A 214 15.09 -16.55 -5.54
C ASP A 214 14.80 -17.57 -4.41
N LEU A 215 15.73 -18.48 -4.10
CA LEU A 215 15.39 -19.76 -3.46
C LEU A 215 16.07 -20.10 -2.11
N THR A 216 17.11 -19.38 -1.67
CA THR A 216 17.92 -19.84 -0.52
C THR A 216 17.83 -19.01 0.76
N VAL A 217 17.35 -17.75 0.70
CA VAL A 217 17.09 -16.94 1.90
C VAL A 217 15.59 -16.71 2.07
N ALA A 218 14.88 -17.77 2.45
CA ALA A 218 13.50 -17.65 2.94
C ALA A 218 13.55 -17.03 4.35
N GLY A 219 13.15 -15.76 4.48
CA GLY A 219 13.27 -15.05 5.74
C GLY A 219 12.49 -13.75 5.79
N PHE A 220 12.39 -13.17 6.99
CA PHE A 220 11.76 -11.87 7.20
C PHE A 220 12.42 -10.78 6.37
N ASP A 221 13.75 -10.81 6.21
CA ASP A 221 14.50 -9.79 5.48
C ASP A 221 13.98 -9.57 4.06
N LYS A 222 13.62 -10.63 3.32
CA LYS A 222 13.05 -10.51 1.97
C LYS A 222 11.66 -9.88 1.98
N CYS A 223 10.84 -10.23 2.97
CA CYS A 223 9.53 -9.61 3.15
C CYS A 223 9.67 -8.14 3.52
N TRP A 224 10.59 -7.86 4.45
CA TRP A 224 10.92 -6.53 4.91
C TRP A 224 11.43 -5.64 3.77
N THR A 225 12.36 -6.09 2.92
CA THR A 225 12.85 -5.29 1.79
C THR A 225 11.71 -4.85 0.87
N LYS A 226 10.69 -5.69 0.66
CA LYS A 226 9.50 -5.34 -0.13
C LYS A 226 8.63 -4.31 0.59
N MET A 227 8.40 -4.48 1.89
CA MET A 227 7.67 -3.50 2.71
C MET A 227 8.40 -2.16 2.75
N GLU A 228 9.71 -2.17 3.01
CA GLU A 228 10.58 -0.99 3.00
C GLU A 228 10.54 -0.29 1.65
N LEU A 229 10.54 -1.03 0.54
CA LEU A 229 10.40 -0.45 -0.79
C LEU A 229 9.07 0.28 -0.98
N ILE A 230 7.96 -0.31 -0.55
CA ILE A 230 6.63 0.32 -0.63
C ILE A 230 6.61 1.60 0.22
N MET A 231 7.14 1.55 1.44
CA MET A 231 7.20 2.72 2.32
C MET A 231 8.13 3.81 1.75
N LYS A 232 9.26 3.45 1.14
CA LYS A 232 10.16 4.37 0.43
C LYS A 232 9.45 5.07 -0.73
N ALA A 233 8.73 4.31 -1.55
CA ALA A 233 7.99 4.87 -2.68
C ALA A 233 6.94 5.89 -2.20
N ALA A 234 6.15 5.54 -1.18
CA ALA A 234 5.18 6.46 -0.60
C ALA A 234 5.82 7.73 -0.02
N TRP A 235 7.00 7.63 0.56
CA TRP A 235 7.75 8.78 1.06
C TRP A 235 8.28 9.69 -0.05
N VAL A 236 8.84 9.11 -1.11
CA VAL A 236 9.38 9.89 -2.24
C VAL A 236 8.28 10.69 -2.92
N LEU A 237 7.07 10.15 -3.02
CA LEU A 237 5.92 10.87 -3.56
C LEU A 237 5.61 12.15 -2.76
N ASP A 238 5.82 12.13 -1.45
CA ASP A 238 5.44 13.23 -0.54
C ASP A 238 6.52 14.28 -0.34
N PHE A 239 7.75 13.80 -0.21
CA PHE A 239 8.88 14.63 0.18
C PHE A 239 9.83 14.91 -0.98
N GLN A 240 9.63 14.28 -2.14
CA GLN A 240 10.45 14.43 -3.35
C GLN A 240 11.95 14.21 -3.11
N SER A 241 12.31 13.53 -2.02
CA SER A 241 13.69 13.31 -1.59
C SER A 241 13.84 12.02 -0.78
N LEU A 242 14.96 11.34 -1.01
CA LEU A 242 15.42 10.19 -0.23
C LEU A 242 16.51 10.55 0.79
N GLU A 243 17.03 11.78 0.77
CA GLU A 243 18.16 12.20 1.63
C GLU A 243 17.81 12.08 3.13
N ASP A 244 16.53 12.24 3.43
CA ASP A 244 15.93 12.22 4.76
C ASP A 244 15.15 10.92 5.03
N TRP A 245 15.34 9.87 4.22
CA TRP A 245 14.57 8.64 4.38
C TRP A 245 14.85 7.96 5.73
N SER A 246 13.77 7.65 6.44
CA SER A 246 13.75 6.86 7.66
C SER A 246 12.63 5.81 7.56
N PRO A 247 12.89 4.53 7.88
CA PRO A 247 11.84 3.51 7.86
C PRO A 247 10.65 3.85 8.76
N LEU A 248 10.92 4.42 9.95
CA LEU A 248 9.86 4.77 10.89
C LEU A 248 9.05 5.97 10.41
N HIS A 249 9.68 6.98 9.81
CA HIS A 249 8.99 8.14 9.24
C HIS A 249 8.19 7.76 8.00
N GLY A 250 8.73 6.89 7.15
CA GLY A 250 7.99 6.32 6.01
C GLY A 250 6.78 5.50 6.44
N ALA A 251 6.93 4.65 7.45
CA ALA A 251 5.82 3.90 8.01
C ALA A 251 4.77 4.83 8.64
N ALA A 252 5.20 5.85 9.38
CA ALA A 252 4.30 6.85 9.93
C ALA A 252 3.57 7.62 8.82
N ASN A 253 4.24 7.92 7.70
CA ASN A 253 3.63 8.52 6.53
C ASN A 253 2.55 7.65 5.88
N MET A 254 2.51 6.36 6.24
CA MET A 254 1.54 5.37 5.79
C MET A 254 0.76 4.75 6.97
N ALA A 255 0.67 5.42 8.14
CA ALA A 255 0.20 4.79 9.38
C ALA A 255 -1.17 4.08 9.24
N SER A 256 -2.06 4.60 8.40
CA SER A 256 -3.37 4.01 8.08
C SER A 256 -3.30 2.65 7.36
N GLN A 257 -2.14 2.29 6.81
CA GLN A 257 -1.88 1.08 6.05
C GLN A 257 -0.90 0.13 6.75
N ILE A 258 -0.42 0.48 7.95
CA ILE A 258 0.51 -0.33 8.72
C ILE A 258 -0.27 -1.17 9.74
N PRO A 259 -0.26 -2.51 9.65
CA PRO A 259 -0.91 -3.35 10.64
C PRO A 259 -0.37 -3.14 12.06
N PRO A 260 -1.19 -3.32 13.10
CA PRO A 260 -0.76 -3.20 14.49
C PRO A 260 0.49 -4.03 14.82
N GLU A 261 0.60 -5.26 14.32
CA GLU A 261 1.75 -6.13 14.59
C GLU A 261 3.03 -5.63 13.92
N LEU A 262 2.91 -4.96 12.78
CA LEU A 262 4.04 -4.36 12.09
C LEU A 262 4.43 -3.03 12.71
N SER A 263 3.45 -2.23 13.17
CA SER A 263 3.74 -0.96 13.85
C SER A 263 4.50 -1.18 15.17
N GLU A 264 4.10 -2.18 15.97
CA GLU A 264 4.83 -2.57 17.19
C GLU A 264 6.28 -2.97 16.85
N LEU A 265 6.47 -3.79 15.82
CA LEU A 265 7.79 -4.22 15.37
C LEU A 265 8.65 -3.03 14.92
N LEU A 266 8.09 -2.15 14.09
CA LEU A 266 8.76 -0.96 13.55
C LEU A 266 9.25 -0.05 14.67
N VAL A 267 8.35 0.30 15.60
CA VAL A 267 8.68 1.17 16.73
C VAL A 267 9.74 0.52 17.63
N ARG A 268 9.62 -0.78 17.91
CA ARG A 268 10.60 -1.51 18.73
C ARG A 268 11.98 -1.58 18.07
N CYS A 269 12.06 -1.84 16.77
CA CYS A 269 13.32 -1.94 16.04
C CYS A 269 13.96 -0.58 15.71
N HIS A 270 13.19 0.50 15.77
CA HIS A 270 13.63 1.86 15.46
C HIS A 270 13.30 2.85 16.59
N ALA A 271 13.37 2.42 17.85
CA ALA A 271 12.98 3.23 19.00
C ALA A 271 13.76 4.56 19.08
N ASN A 272 15.02 4.56 18.65
CA ASN A 272 15.85 5.76 18.59
C ASN A 272 15.37 6.81 17.57
N MET A 273 14.49 6.44 16.63
CA MET A 273 13.95 7.34 15.61
C MET A 273 12.64 8.01 16.04
N VAL A 274 12.00 7.56 17.12
CA VAL A 274 10.69 8.07 17.58
C VAL A 274 10.74 9.56 17.88
N SER A 275 11.82 10.04 18.48
CA SER A 275 12.04 11.46 18.84
C SER A 275 12.94 12.19 17.83
N THR A 276 13.25 11.57 16.69
CA THR A 276 14.11 12.18 15.67
C THR A 276 13.28 12.99 14.67
N LEU A 277 13.64 14.26 14.49
CA LEU A 277 13.04 15.11 13.47
C LEU A 277 13.66 14.82 12.10
N VAL A 278 12.80 14.59 11.12
CA VAL A 278 13.17 14.42 9.71
C VAL A 278 12.32 15.37 8.89
N GLY A 279 12.94 16.23 8.09
CA GLY A 279 12.23 17.33 7.43
C GLY A 279 11.40 18.18 8.39
N GLY A 280 11.83 18.33 9.65
CA GLY A 280 11.10 19.05 10.69
C GLY A 280 9.84 18.35 11.20
N ALA A 281 9.66 17.04 11.01
CA ALA A 281 8.54 16.29 11.56
C ALA A 281 9.02 15.07 12.35
N LEU A 282 8.37 14.79 13.48
CA LEU A 282 8.49 13.53 14.18
C LEU A 282 7.62 12.48 13.47
N PRO A 283 7.88 11.17 13.63
CA PRO A 283 6.97 10.13 13.17
C PRO A 283 5.53 10.36 13.67
N LEU A 284 5.35 10.82 14.90
CA LEU A 284 4.01 11.12 15.44
C LEU A 284 3.27 12.18 14.62
N HIS A 285 3.96 13.26 14.22
CA HIS A 285 3.36 14.30 13.36
C HIS A 285 2.89 13.75 12.03
N LEU A 286 3.68 12.84 11.43
CA LEU A 286 3.37 12.23 10.14
C LEU A 286 2.20 11.27 10.25
N ALA A 287 2.18 10.41 11.26
CA ALA A 287 1.09 9.45 11.49
C ALA A 287 -0.28 10.16 11.61
N ILE A 288 -0.32 11.28 12.31
CA ILE A 288 -1.54 12.09 12.47
C ILE A 288 -1.87 12.87 11.19
N GLY A 289 -0.85 13.33 10.45
CA GLY A 289 -1.05 14.14 9.26
C GLY A 289 -1.67 13.41 8.06
N GLN A 290 -1.71 12.08 8.07
CA GLN A 290 -2.04 11.25 6.90
C GLN A 290 -3.45 10.67 6.90
N ARG A 291 -4.40 11.27 7.63
CA ARG A 291 -5.79 10.85 7.53
C ARG A 291 -6.30 11.07 6.11
N ALA A 292 -6.65 9.97 5.44
CA ALA A 292 -7.19 10.03 4.08
C ALA A 292 -8.61 10.60 4.10
N ASN A 293 -8.97 11.38 3.07
CA ASN A 293 -10.35 11.76 2.84
C ASN A 293 -11.18 10.49 2.58
N GLY A 294 -12.18 10.22 3.42
CA GLY A 294 -12.96 8.99 3.36
C GLY A 294 -12.23 7.77 3.95
N SER A 295 -11.43 7.98 5.01
CA SER A 295 -10.81 6.87 5.72
C SER A 295 -11.86 5.87 6.21
N THR A 296 -11.51 4.58 6.14
CA THR A 296 -12.36 3.51 6.69
C THR A 296 -12.08 3.35 8.19
N HIS A 297 -13.02 2.76 8.94
CA HIS A 297 -12.80 2.41 10.35
C HIS A 297 -11.53 1.56 10.55
N HIS A 298 -11.20 0.70 9.59
CA HIS A 298 -9.97 -0.10 9.63
C HIS A 298 -8.71 0.77 9.59
N GLN A 299 -8.67 1.76 8.69
CA GLN A 299 -7.55 2.69 8.55
C GLN A 299 -7.36 3.57 9.78
N ASP A 300 -8.47 4.03 10.38
CA ASP A 300 -8.42 4.80 11.63
C ASP A 300 -7.90 3.92 12.78
N SER A 301 -8.29 2.64 12.84
CA SER A 301 -7.76 1.68 13.82
C SER A 301 -6.27 1.38 13.65
N CYS A 302 -5.77 1.25 12.41
CA CYS A 302 -4.34 1.07 12.13
C CYS A 302 -3.54 2.30 12.57
N THR A 303 -4.03 3.49 12.23
CA THR A 303 -3.41 4.76 12.64
C THR A 303 -3.39 4.90 14.16
N ALA A 304 -4.51 4.58 14.84
CA ALA A 304 -4.61 4.64 16.29
C ALA A 304 -3.62 3.70 16.98
N SER A 305 -3.46 2.48 16.46
CA SER A 305 -2.48 1.51 16.98
C SER A 305 -1.05 2.02 16.78
N PHE A 306 -0.75 2.59 15.61
CA PHE A 306 0.57 3.16 15.30
C PHE A 306 0.90 4.33 16.24
N VAL A 307 -0.03 5.26 16.43
CA VAL A 307 0.09 6.40 17.36
C VAL A 307 0.30 5.90 18.78
N GLN A 308 -0.49 4.92 19.23
CA GLN A 308 -0.33 4.34 20.56
C GLN A 308 1.09 3.81 20.77
N HIS A 309 1.63 3.04 19.83
CA HIS A 309 2.98 2.49 19.93
C HIS A 309 4.05 3.58 19.98
N LEU A 310 3.91 4.66 19.20
CA LEU A 310 4.83 5.81 19.27
C LEU A 310 4.81 6.48 20.65
N ILE A 311 3.62 6.74 21.20
CA ILE A 311 3.45 7.35 22.53
C ILE A 311 4.05 6.45 23.62
N HIS A 312 3.85 5.14 23.53
CA HIS A 312 4.42 4.20 24.50
C HIS A 312 5.96 4.14 24.42
N ALA A 313 6.52 4.32 23.23
CA ALA A 313 7.98 4.33 23.06
C ALA A 313 8.61 5.63 23.59
N ASP A 314 7.97 6.78 23.37
CA ASP A 314 8.38 8.06 23.94
C ASP A 314 7.21 9.05 24.04
N SER A 315 6.66 9.19 25.26
CA SER A 315 5.56 10.10 25.53
C SER A 315 5.97 11.57 25.46
N SER A 316 7.25 11.92 25.52
CA SER A 316 7.67 13.32 25.38
C SER A 316 7.41 13.87 23.96
N THR A 317 7.20 13.00 22.98
CA THR A 317 6.87 13.41 21.60
C THR A 317 5.51 14.09 21.48
N VAL A 318 4.56 13.84 22.41
CA VAL A 318 3.21 14.42 22.31
C VAL A 318 3.15 15.91 22.65
N SER A 319 4.14 16.43 23.38
CA SER A 319 4.28 17.87 23.68
C SER A 319 5.20 18.60 22.71
N HIS A 320 5.79 17.88 21.74
CA HIS A 320 6.68 18.50 20.77
C HIS A 320 5.88 19.22 19.69
N VAL A 321 6.02 20.54 19.61
CA VAL A 321 5.40 21.34 18.55
C VAL A 321 6.04 20.98 17.20
N ASN A 322 5.24 20.76 16.15
CA ASN A 322 5.75 20.58 14.81
C ASN A 322 6.32 21.90 14.26
N PRO A 323 7.64 22.03 13.99
CA PRO A 323 8.24 23.26 13.47
C PRO A 323 7.61 23.83 12.19
N LYS A 324 7.02 22.98 11.33
CA LYS A 324 6.43 23.41 10.06
C LYS A 324 5.04 24.00 10.23
N THR A 325 4.23 23.42 11.12
CA THR A 325 2.84 23.87 11.34
C THR A 325 2.72 24.75 12.58
N GLY A 326 3.67 24.72 13.50
CA GLY A 326 3.54 25.36 14.81
C GLY A 326 2.51 24.67 15.72
N GLN A 327 2.02 23.48 15.37
CA GLN A 327 0.95 22.82 16.09
C GLN A 327 1.45 21.66 16.93
N LEU A 328 0.78 21.45 18.06
CA LEU A 328 0.89 20.20 18.82
C LEU A 328 0.21 19.04 18.08
N PRO A 329 0.66 17.79 18.30
CA PRO A 329 -0.02 16.57 17.83
C PRO A 329 -1.53 16.57 18.07
N LEU A 330 -2.00 16.99 19.26
CA LEU A 330 -3.43 17.04 19.59
C LEU A 330 -4.21 17.98 18.66
N MET A 331 -3.72 19.20 18.44
CA MET A 331 -4.36 20.18 17.56
C MET A 331 -4.45 19.64 16.14
N ARG A 332 -3.35 19.05 15.66
CA ARG A 332 -3.31 18.48 14.32
C ARG A 332 -4.28 17.30 14.16
N ALA A 333 -4.46 16.50 15.21
CA ALA A 333 -5.39 15.38 15.21
C ALA A 333 -6.86 15.85 15.17
N ILE A 334 -7.17 16.96 15.86
CA ILE A 334 -8.49 17.60 15.82
C ILE A 334 -8.80 18.12 14.40
N GLU A 335 -7.84 18.81 13.78
CA GLU A 335 -8.01 19.29 12.40
C GLU A 335 -8.17 18.17 11.39
N ALA A 336 -7.44 17.06 11.58
CA ALA A 336 -7.61 15.86 10.78
C ALA A 336 -8.97 15.18 11.04
N GLY A 337 -9.71 15.59 12.08
CA GLY A 337 -11.03 15.10 12.42
C GLY A 337 -11.04 13.75 13.14
N PHE A 338 -9.93 13.34 13.75
CA PHE A 338 -9.90 12.09 14.50
C PHE A 338 -10.90 12.10 15.66
N SER A 339 -11.34 10.92 16.05
CA SER A 339 -12.33 10.75 17.13
C SER A 339 -11.67 10.58 18.50
N TRP A 340 -12.45 10.92 19.53
CA TRP A 340 -12.13 10.70 20.93
C TRP A 340 -12.27 9.23 21.31
N GLN A 341 -13.21 8.52 20.70
CA GLN A 341 -13.46 7.09 20.89
C GLN A 341 -13.15 6.34 19.58
N CYS A 342 -12.51 5.17 19.66
CA CYS A 342 -12.38 4.31 18.49
C CYS A 342 -13.69 3.53 18.33
N THR A 343 -14.31 3.63 17.15
CA THR A 343 -15.56 2.93 16.82
C THR A 343 -15.35 1.46 16.43
N ALA A 344 -14.11 0.99 16.37
CA ALA A 344 -13.82 -0.42 16.16
C ALA A 344 -14.22 -1.23 17.41
N ASP A 345 -14.97 -2.32 17.23
CA ASP A 345 -15.53 -3.24 18.24
C ASP A 345 -14.50 -3.91 19.19
N THR A 346 -13.25 -3.49 19.17
CA THR A 346 -12.25 -3.89 20.14
C THR A 346 -12.43 -3.08 21.42
N ALA A 347 -12.93 -3.74 22.47
CA ALA A 347 -13.35 -3.21 23.78
C ALA A 347 -12.32 -2.35 24.57
N THR A 348 -11.18 -1.97 24.00
CA THR A 348 -10.05 -1.34 24.69
C THR A 348 -9.41 -0.16 23.95
N ASN A 349 -9.89 0.23 22.77
CA ASN A 349 -9.16 1.22 21.98
C ASN A 349 -9.71 2.63 22.19
N ASP A 350 -9.00 3.41 22.99
CA ASP A 350 -9.15 4.85 23.06
C ASP A 350 -8.90 5.47 21.68
N GLY A 351 -9.70 6.48 21.29
CA GLY A 351 -9.46 7.22 20.06
C GLY A 351 -8.18 8.04 20.13
N ILE A 352 -7.63 8.43 18.98
CA ILE A 352 -6.34 9.14 18.90
C ILE A 352 -6.33 10.40 19.76
N LEU A 353 -7.43 11.17 19.81
CA LEU A 353 -7.50 12.37 20.65
C LEU A 353 -7.34 12.04 22.13
N LYS A 354 -8.00 10.97 22.60
CA LYS A 354 -7.92 10.54 23.99
C LYS A 354 -6.53 9.99 24.34
N GLN A 355 -5.89 9.26 23.42
CA GLN A 355 -4.52 8.79 23.61
C GLN A 355 -3.52 9.95 23.76
N LEU A 356 -3.61 10.96 22.88
CA LEU A 356 -2.76 12.14 22.93
C LEU A 356 -2.99 12.95 24.20
N TRP A 357 -4.25 13.18 24.57
CA TRP A 357 -4.61 13.86 25.81
C TRP A 357 -4.11 13.12 27.05
N ALA A 358 -4.27 11.78 27.11
CA ALA A 358 -3.80 11.00 28.24
C ALA A 358 -2.28 11.08 28.44
N ALA A 359 -1.52 11.29 27.36
CA ALA A 359 -0.08 11.45 27.39
C ALA A 359 0.38 12.89 27.70
N TYR A 360 -0.42 13.91 27.35
CA TYR A 360 -0.14 15.32 27.65
C TYR A 360 -1.43 16.13 27.87
N PRO A 361 -2.01 16.07 29.09
CA PRO A 361 -3.28 16.71 29.41
C PRO A 361 -3.27 18.24 29.26
N GLU A 362 -2.12 18.87 29.51
CA GLU A 362 -1.90 20.32 29.42
C GLU A 362 -2.16 20.87 28.00
N ALA A 363 -2.12 20.02 26.97
CA ALA A 363 -2.46 20.42 25.60
C ALA A 363 -3.90 21.00 25.47
N LEU A 364 -4.81 20.67 26.40
CA LEU A 364 -6.15 21.28 26.46
C LEU A 364 -6.14 22.75 26.88
N GLU A 365 -5.06 23.23 27.49
CA GLU A 365 -4.89 24.62 27.96
C GLU A 365 -3.99 25.43 27.03
N GLU A 366 -3.46 24.83 25.98
CA GLU A 366 -2.65 25.53 24.98
C GLU A 366 -3.53 26.05 23.84
N GLN A 367 -3.23 27.25 23.35
CA GLN A 367 -3.85 27.77 22.14
C GLN A 367 -3.10 27.25 20.93
N ASP A 368 -3.83 26.81 19.91
CA ASP A 368 -3.27 26.51 18.62
C ASP A 368 -2.61 27.77 18.03
N SER A 369 -1.33 27.67 17.65
CA SER A 369 -0.54 28.83 17.23
C SER A 369 -1.02 29.47 15.92
N GLN A 370 -1.78 28.74 15.10
CA GLN A 370 -2.30 29.23 13.82
C GLN A 370 -3.65 29.93 13.98
N SER A 371 -4.58 29.30 14.67
CA SER A 371 -5.96 29.77 14.83
C SER A 371 -6.18 30.63 16.08
N GLY A 372 -5.29 30.51 17.09
CA GLY A 372 -5.47 31.11 18.42
C GLY A 372 -6.59 30.44 19.24
N LEU A 373 -7.12 29.30 18.79
CA LEU A 373 -8.22 28.60 19.45
C LEU A 373 -7.71 27.52 20.41
N TYR A 374 -8.43 27.32 21.50
CA TYR A 374 -8.27 26.13 22.35
C TYR A 374 -8.83 24.88 21.66
N PRO A 375 -8.40 23.65 22.03
CA PRO A 375 -8.79 22.41 21.37
C PRO A 375 -10.29 22.20 21.17
N ALA A 376 -11.10 22.49 22.20
CA ALA A 376 -12.55 22.32 22.11
C ALA A 376 -13.19 23.29 21.10
N LEU A 377 -12.69 24.53 21.03
CA LEU A 377 -13.15 25.53 20.06
C LEU A 377 -12.64 25.23 18.65
N LEU A 378 -11.38 24.77 18.55
CA LEU A 378 -10.83 24.29 17.29
C LEU A 378 -11.71 23.17 16.73
N ALA A 379 -12.02 22.15 17.53
CA ALA A 379 -12.89 21.06 17.13
C ALA A 379 -14.30 21.51 16.72
N ALA A 380 -14.86 22.53 17.36
CA ALA A 380 -16.16 23.10 16.98
C ALA A 380 -16.14 23.86 15.65
N THR A 381 -14.98 24.39 15.25
CA THR A 381 -14.81 25.17 14.02
C THR A 381 -14.25 24.36 12.85
N THR A 382 -13.58 23.23 13.12
CA THR A 382 -13.13 22.31 12.10
C THR A 382 -14.35 21.70 11.42
N THR A 383 -14.70 22.21 10.23
CA THR A 383 -15.71 21.55 9.40
C THR A 383 -15.14 20.23 8.93
N THR A 384 -15.71 19.11 9.37
CA THR A 384 -15.39 17.80 8.77
C THR A 384 -15.86 17.88 7.33
N THR A 385 -14.92 18.03 6.39
CA THR A 385 -15.17 18.21 4.95
C THR A 385 -15.82 16.97 4.29
N THR A 386 -16.09 15.92 5.06
CA THR A 386 -16.79 14.71 4.67
C THR A 386 -18.29 14.99 4.52
N THR A 387 -18.64 15.52 3.34
CA THR A 387 -19.99 15.86 2.85
C THR A 387 -21.03 14.71 2.81
N LYS A 388 -20.80 13.55 3.44
CA LYS A 388 -21.58 12.33 3.12
C LYS A 388 -22.08 11.44 4.27
N SER A 389 -21.87 11.73 5.55
CA SER A 389 -22.51 10.92 6.59
C SER A 389 -22.88 11.71 7.86
N ASP A 390 -24.09 11.44 8.36
CA ASP A 390 -24.60 11.95 9.64
C ASP A 390 -23.71 11.52 10.84
N ASP A 391 -23.00 10.39 10.69
CA ASP A 391 -22.13 9.83 11.74
C ASP A 391 -20.99 10.77 12.15
N ASN A 392 -20.43 11.56 11.22
CA ASN A 392 -19.32 12.46 11.53
C ASN A 392 -19.72 13.58 12.51
N HIS A 393 -20.99 14.00 12.49
CA HIS A 393 -21.47 15.03 13.40
C HIS A 393 -21.55 14.50 14.84
N ALA A 394 -21.91 13.23 15.03
CA ALA A 394 -21.95 12.63 16.37
C ALA A 394 -20.54 12.54 16.97
N ASP A 395 -19.56 12.09 16.20
CA ASP A 395 -18.16 12.02 16.64
C ASP A 395 -17.58 13.40 16.96
N GLN A 396 -17.87 14.41 16.13
CA GLN A 396 -17.44 15.78 16.39
C GLN A 396 -18.04 16.34 17.69
N VAL A 397 -19.34 16.12 17.91
CA VAL A 397 -20.02 16.54 19.13
C VAL A 397 -19.41 15.83 20.35
N GLU A 398 -19.18 14.52 20.27
CA GLU A 398 -18.54 13.75 21.34
C GLU A 398 -17.12 14.23 21.64
N ASN A 399 -16.34 14.58 20.60
CA ASN A 399 -15.01 15.18 20.77
C ASN A 399 -15.08 16.48 21.59
N ILE A 400 -15.98 17.38 21.20
CA ILE A 400 -16.16 18.68 21.87
C ILE A 400 -16.58 18.46 23.32
N PHE A 401 -17.61 17.66 23.56
CA PHE A 401 -18.11 17.41 24.92
C PHE A 401 -17.07 16.73 25.81
N SER A 402 -16.31 15.77 25.28
CA SER A 402 -15.26 15.09 26.02
C SER A 402 -14.16 16.05 26.45
N MET A 403 -13.70 16.91 25.55
CA MET A 403 -12.68 17.92 25.87
C MET A 403 -13.20 18.97 26.87
N LEU A 404 -14.42 19.49 26.69
CA LEU A 404 -15.03 20.46 27.61
C LEU A 404 -15.25 19.90 29.01
N ARG A 405 -15.61 18.61 29.11
CA ARG A 405 -15.76 17.93 30.41
C ARG A 405 -14.44 17.84 31.17
N LEU A 406 -13.33 17.67 30.44
CA LEU A 406 -12.00 17.56 31.02
C LEU A 406 -11.38 18.94 31.32
N ASN A 407 -11.77 19.97 30.58
CA ASN A 407 -11.36 21.35 30.85
C ASN A 407 -12.54 22.34 30.83
N PRO A 408 -13.38 22.36 31.89
CA PRO A 408 -14.54 23.25 31.95
C PRO A 408 -14.17 24.72 32.07
N SER A 409 -12.93 25.05 32.46
CA SER A 409 -12.47 26.42 32.64
C SER A 409 -12.56 27.26 31.37
N ILE A 410 -12.39 26.62 30.19
CA ILE A 410 -12.49 27.24 28.86
C ILE A 410 -13.87 27.89 28.63
N VAL A 411 -14.94 27.32 29.20
CA VAL A 411 -16.31 27.84 29.07
C VAL A 411 -16.69 28.71 30.26
N ALA A 412 -16.14 28.40 31.44
CA ALA A 412 -16.54 29.02 32.69
C ALA A 412 -15.82 30.35 33.01
N GLY A 413 -14.75 30.74 32.28
CA GLY A 413 -13.94 31.90 32.66
C GLY A 413 -13.25 32.62 31.51
N GLY A 414 -13.73 33.84 31.24
CA GLY A 414 -12.86 34.99 31.00
C GLY A 414 -12.62 35.74 32.31
#